data_AF-A0A820QJP6-F1
#
_entry.id   AF-A0A820QJP6-F1
#
_cell.length_a   1.000
_cell.length_b   1.000
_cell.length_c   1.000
_cell.angle_alpha   90.00
_cell.angle_beta   90.00
_cell.angle_gamma   90.00
#
_symmetry.space_group_name_H-M   'P 1'
#
loop_
_entity.id
_entity.type
_entity.pdbx_description
1 polymer ?
#
loop_
_entity_poly.entity_id
_entity_poly.type
_entity_poly.pdbx_seq_one_letter_code
_entity_poly.pdbx_strand_id
1 'polypeptide(L)'
;MALPLLPSSVVLKCFEDLYESVLLTSSSTLDSLKPLFEYYENYWVKTIGIKRWNVYGIRIKTNNNAEGFHNRLNLRVAKHHPNIWIFTRCIQGEEIRFNHVLIKMIGGLTCRTKTAATNAIQQRIDTLYLRYQIMILLLMTYYSDFLMSLQKIHRRKEKNN
;
A
#
# COMPACT_ATOMS: atom_id res chain seq x y z
N MET A 1 -6.30 3.92 -6.19
CA MET A 1 -7.10 2.94 -5.45
C MET A 1 -6.47 2.73 -4.07
N ALA A 2 -7.23 3.00 -3.00
CA ALA A 2 -6.72 2.95 -1.62
C ALA A 2 -7.04 1.63 -0.88
N LEU A 3 -7.93 0.78 -1.43
CA LEU A 3 -8.38 -0.47 -0.79
C LEU A 3 -7.23 -1.41 -0.37
N PRO A 4 -6.16 -1.61 -1.16
CA PRO A 4 -5.05 -2.48 -0.74
C PRO A 4 -4.25 -1.94 0.44
N LEU A 5 -4.45 -0.68 0.82
CA LEU A 5 -3.78 0.00 1.92
C LEU A 5 -4.63 0.03 3.20
N LEU A 6 -5.83 -0.57 3.18
CA LEU A 6 -6.71 -0.66 4.34
C LEU A 6 -6.53 -2.01 5.06
N PRO A 7 -6.74 -2.06 6.39
CA PRO A 7 -6.80 -3.33 7.11
C PRO A 7 -7.80 -4.27 6.43
N SER A 8 -7.44 -5.53 6.24
CA SER A 8 -8.25 -6.48 5.48
C SER A 8 -9.66 -6.67 6.04
N SER A 9 -9.87 -6.43 7.34
CA SER A 9 -11.17 -6.48 8.01
C SER A 9 -12.14 -5.37 7.55
N VAL A 10 -11.61 -4.23 7.08
CA VAL A 10 -12.41 -3.05 6.74
C VAL A 10 -12.63 -2.90 5.23
N VAL A 11 -11.81 -3.60 4.42
CA VAL A 11 -11.83 -3.52 2.96
C VAL A 11 -13.22 -3.80 2.36
N LEU A 12 -13.90 -4.86 2.83
CA LEU A 12 -15.19 -5.27 2.28
C LEU A 12 -16.25 -4.19 2.52
N LYS A 13 -16.35 -3.71 3.76
CA LYS A 13 -17.27 -2.65 4.14
C LYS A 13 -17.03 -1.37 3.34
N CYS A 14 -15.77 -0.91 3.24
CA CYS A 14 -15.46 0.28 2.45
C CYS A 14 -15.74 0.10 0.95
N PHE A 15 -15.63 -1.12 0.42
CA PHE A 15 -15.97 -1.41 -0.96
C PHE A 15 -17.49 -1.35 -1.19
N GLU A 16 -18.29 -1.91 -0.27
CA GLU A 16 -19.75 -1.84 -0.29
C GLU A 16 -20.24 -0.39 -0.18
N ASP A 17 -19.74 0.38 0.80
CA ASP A 17 -20.06 1.80 0.96
C ASP A 17 -19.77 2.60 -0.32
N LEU A 18 -18.63 2.30 -0.98
CA LEU A 18 -18.24 2.92 -2.24
C LEU A 18 -19.19 2.50 -3.38
N TYR A 19 -19.52 1.21 -3.48
CA TYR A 19 -20.41 0.68 -4.50
C TYR A 19 -21.82 1.25 -4.39
N GLU A 20 -22.38 1.33 -3.18
CA GLU A 20 -23.68 1.95 -2.93
C GLU A 20 -23.68 3.44 -3.28
N SER A 21 -22.62 4.17 -2.93
CA SER A 21 -22.51 5.59 -3.29
C SER A 21 -22.52 5.83 -4.81
N VAL A 22 -21.92 4.91 -5.57
CA VAL A 22 -21.88 4.93 -7.03
C VAL A 22 -23.24 4.57 -7.62
N LEU A 23 -23.94 3.60 -7.05
CA LEU A 23 -25.29 3.18 -7.48
C LEU A 23 -26.36 4.26 -7.24
N LEU A 24 -26.28 4.99 -6.13
CA LEU A 24 -27.23 6.04 -5.78
C LEU A 24 -27.01 7.33 -6.57
N THR A 25 -25.86 7.49 -7.22
CA THR A 25 -25.54 8.68 -7.99
C THR A 25 -25.88 8.46 -9.46
N SER A 26 -27.06 8.95 -9.89
CA SER A 26 -27.55 8.89 -11.27
C SER A 26 -26.73 9.77 -12.22
N SER A 27 -25.53 9.33 -12.59
CA SER A 27 -24.66 10.01 -13.54
C SER A 27 -24.19 9.04 -14.61
N SER A 28 -24.28 9.44 -15.88
CA SER A 28 -23.90 8.61 -17.04
C SER A 28 -22.43 8.14 -16.98
N THR A 29 -21.55 8.91 -16.35
CA THR A 29 -20.15 8.51 -16.08
C THR A 29 -20.03 7.41 -15.04
N LEU A 30 -20.87 7.41 -14.00
CA LEU A 30 -20.85 6.40 -12.94
C LEU A 30 -21.45 5.06 -13.40
N ASP A 31 -22.44 5.09 -14.30
CA ASP A 31 -22.97 3.88 -14.93
C ASP A 31 -21.89 3.08 -15.68
N SER A 32 -20.93 3.76 -16.31
CA SER A 32 -19.79 3.11 -16.98
C SER A 32 -18.81 2.42 -16.03
N LEU A 33 -18.87 2.73 -14.73
CA LEU A 33 -18.02 2.13 -13.70
C LEU A 33 -18.62 0.86 -13.10
N LYS A 34 -19.94 0.62 -13.25
CA LYS A 34 -20.59 -0.59 -12.73
C LYS A 34 -19.88 -1.90 -13.13
N PRO A 35 -19.49 -2.11 -14.41
CA PRO A 35 -18.77 -3.32 -14.81
C PRO A 35 -17.39 -3.46 -14.14
N LEU A 36 -16.74 -2.35 -13.80
CA LEU A 36 -15.46 -2.37 -13.09
C LEU A 36 -15.64 -2.86 -11.65
N PHE A 37 -16.68 -2.40 -10.96
CA PHE A 37 -16.99 -2.85 -9.60
C PHE A 37 -17.37 -4.34 -9.58
N GLU A 38 -18.22 -4.78 -10.51
CA GLU A 38 -18.59 -6.19 -10.66
C GLU A 38 -17.37 -7.07 -10.95
N TYR A 39 -16.49 -6.65 -11.87
CA TYR A 39 -15.23 -7.32 -12.14
C TYR A 39 -14.36 -7.39 -10.89
N TYR A 40 -14.24 -6.27 -10.16
CA TYR A 40 -13.39 -6.21 -8.98
C TYR A 40 -13.88 -7.13 -7.87
N GLU A 41 -15.19 -7.13 -7.60
CA GLU A 41 -15.81 -8.01 -6.62
C GLU A 41 -15.63 -9.48 -7.01
N ASN A 42 -15.95 -9.85 -8.24
CA ASN A 42 -15.92 -11.24 -8.69
C ASN A 42 -14.49 -11.80 -8.77
N TYR A 43 -13.54 -11.01 -9.26
CA TYR A 43 -12.17 -11.47 -9.42
C TYR A 43 -11.35 -11.25 -8.13
N TRP A 44 -11.24 -10.02 -7.65
CA TRP A 44 -10.32 -9.70 -6.56
C TRP A 44 -10.87 -10.08 -5.19
N VAL A 45 -12.17 -9.90 -4.94
CA VAL A 45 -12.76 -10.25 -3.64
C VAL A 45 -13.09 -11.73 -3.57
N LYS A 46 -13.84 -12.28 -4.54
CA LYS A 46 -14.32 -13.68 -4.50
C LYS A 46 -13.28 -14.70 -4.96
N THR A 47 -12.60 -14.46 -6.09
CA THR A 47 -11.69 -15.46 -6.69
C THR A 47 -10.30 -15.45 -6.06
N ILE A 48 -9.65 -14.29 -6.00
CA ILE A 48 -8.30 -14.15 -5.44
C ILE A 48 -8.33 -14.12 -3.92
N GLY A 49 -9.28 -13.37 -3.34
CA GLY A 49 -9.42 -13.18 -1.90
C GLY A 49 -8.59 -12.03 -1.36
N ILE A 50 -9.19 -11.23 -0.47
CA ILE A 50 -8.62 -9.98 0.08
C ILE A 50 -7.20 -10.18 0.63
N LYS A 51 -6.97 -11.25 1.39
CA LYS A 51 -5.68 -11.51 2.05
C LYS A 51 -4.50 -11.67 1.07
N ARG A 52 -4.75 -12.06 -0.19
CA ARG A 52 -3.67 -12.34 -1.15
C ARG A 52 -3.14 -11.09 -1.84
N TRP A 53 -3.98 -10.08 -2.07
CA TRP A 53 -3.60 -8.85 -2.78
C TRP A 53 -3.48 -7.64 -1.86
N ASN A 54 -4.00 -7.72 -0.63
CA ASN A 54 -3.89 -6.65 0.34
C ASN A 54 -2.42 -6.45 0.78
N VAL A 55 -1.94 -5.21 0.73
CA VAL A 55 -0.56 -4.83 1.05
C VAL A 55 -0.47 -3.98 2.31
N TYR A 56 -1.53 -3.96 3.12
CA TYR A 56 -1.57 -3.30 4.40
C TYR A 56 -0.45 -3.81 5.31
N GLY A 57 0.32 -2.89 5.87
CA GLY A 57 1.48 -3.22 6.71
C GLY A 57 2.71 -3.76 5.96
N ILE A 58 2.64 -3.99 4.65
CA ILE A 58 3.79 -4.46 3.88
C ILE A 58 4.73 -3.28 3.56
N ARG A 59 6.04 -3.49 3.73
CA ARG A 59 7.06 -2.45 3.50
C ARG A 59 7.24 -2.13 2.01
N ILE A 60 7.14 -3.13 1.14
CA ILE A 60 7.19 -2.98 -0.31
C ILE A 60 5.74 -3.00 -0.82
N LYS A 61 5.20 -1.82 -1.10
CA LYS A 61 3.78 -1.63 -1.43
C LYS A 61 3.51 -1.54 -2.92
N THR A 62 4.55 -1.35 -3.72
CA THR A 62 4.43 -1.05 -5.15
C THR A 62 5.16 -2.08 -6.00
N ASN A 63 4.63 -2.31 -7.20
CA ASN A 63 5.26 -3.13 -8.23
C ASN A 63 6.49 -2.45 -8.87
N ASN A 64 6.96 -1.31 -8.35
CA ASN A 64 8.05 -0.49 -8.93
C ASN A 64 9.30 -1.30 -9.29
N ASN A 65 9.59 -2.37 -8.54
CA ASN A 65 10.70 -3.26 -8.84
C ASN A 65 10.46 -4.06 -10.12
N ALA A 66 9.26 -4.61 -10.30
CA ALA A 66 8.84 -5.33 -11.49
C ALA A 66 8.72 -4.37 -12.70
N GLU A 67 8.09 -3.20 -12.52
CA GLU A 67 8.04 -2.17 -13.57
C GLU A 67 9.43 -1.71 -13.98
N GLY A 68 10.31 -1.45 -13.00
CA GLY A 68 11.69 -1.09 -13.25
C GLY A 68 12.46 -2.20 -13.98
N PHE A 69 12.20 -3.47 -13.67
CA PHE A 69 12.75 -4.60 -14.41
C PHE A 69 12.23 -4.64 -15.84
N HIS A 70 10.91 -4.58 -16.06
CA HIS A 70 10.31 -4.57 -17.39
C HIS A 70 10.83 -3.43 -18.25
N ASN A 71 10.92 -2.21 -17.71
CA ASN A 71 11.44 -1.06 -18.44
C ASN A 71 12.88 -1.28 -18.91
N ARG A 72 13.75 -1.78 -18.03
CA ARG A 72 15.14 -2.07 -18.41
C ARG A 72 15.26 -3.19 -19.42
N LEU A 73 14.47 -4.25 -19.24
CA LEU A 73 14.44 -5.36 -20.17
C LEU A 73 13.99 -4.88 -21.56
N ASN A 74 12.92 -4.09 -21.62
CA ASN A 74 12.43 -3.49 -22.86
C ASN A 74 13.47 -2.60 -23.53
N LEU A 75 14.17 -1.76 -22.75
CA LEU A 75 15.26 -0.92 -23.25
C LEU A 75 16.43 -1.76 -23.80
N ARG A 76 16.76 -2.89 -23.17
CA ARG A 76 17.85 -3.76 -23.62
C ARG A 76 17.46 -4.61 -24.83
N VAL A 77 16.22 -5.09 -24.88
CA VAL A 77 15.69 -5.85 -26.01
C VAL A 77 15.59 -4.94 -27.23
N ALA A 78 15.16 -3.69 -27.05
CA ALA A 78 15.10 -2.63 -28.07
C ALA A 78 14.41 -3.04 -29.40
N LYS A 79 13.56 -4.07 -29.35
CA LYS A 79 12.86 -4.68 -30.50
C LYS A 79 11.47 -5.11 -30.08
N HIS A 80 10.49 -4.91 -30.96
CA HIS A 80 9.11 -5.31 -30.72
C HIS A 80 8.92 -6.84 -30.76
N HIS A 81 9.68 -7.53 -31.63
CA HIS A 81 9.66 -8.99 -31.79
C HIS A 81 11.09 -9.56 -31.80
N PRO A 82 11.76 -9.65 -30.64
CA PRO A 82 13.06 -10.32 -30.57
C PRO A 82 12.88 -11.82 -30.86
N ASN A 83 13.80 -12.40 -31.62
CA ASN A 83 13.88 -13.87 -31.67
C ASN A 83 14.34 -14.41 -30.29
N ILE A 84 14.12 -15.71 -30.08
CA ILE A 84 14.39 -16.36 -28.79
C ILE A 84 15.85 -16.16 -28.34
N TRP A 85 16.82 -16.22 -29.26
CA TRP A 85 18.24 -16.08 -28.94
C TRP A 85 18.59 -14.68 -28.41
N ILE A 86 18.06 -13.64 -29.04
CA ILE A 86 18.23 -12.25 -28.59
C ILE A 86 17.58 -12.08 -27.22
N PHE A 87 16.36 -12.57 -27.06
CA PHE A 87 15.63 -12.47 -25.80
C PHE A 87 16.36 -13.17 -24.65
N THR A 88 16.79 -14.42 -24.84
CA THR A 88 17.54 -15.19 -23.84
C THR A 88 18.83 -14.47 -23.45
N ARG A 89 19.56 -13.90 -24.41
CA ARG A 89 20.78 -13.11 -24.11
C ARG A 89 20.47 -11.87 -23.26
N CYS A 90 19.38 -11.16 -23.56
CA CYS A 90 18.95 -10.00 -22.79
C CYS A 90 18.60 -10.36 -21.34
N ILE A 91 17.92 -11.51 -21.14
CA ILE A 91 17.55 -12.04 -19.82
C ILE A 91 18.79 -12.45 -19.02
N GLN A 92 19.72 -13.22 -19.63
CA GLN A 92 20.99 -13.58 -19.00
C GLN A 92 21.77 -12.34 -18.55
N GLY A 93 21.77 -11.28 -19.36
CA GLY A 93 22.38 -10.01 -18.97
C GLY A 93 21.72 -9.34 -17.76
N GLU A 94 20.39 -9.44 -17.59
CA GLU A 94 19.71 -8.91 -16.40
C GLU A 94 20.02 -9.78 -15.17
N GLU A 95 20.08 -11.10 -15.32
CA GLU A 95 20.45 -12.04 -14.25
C GLU A 95 21.86 -11.74 -13.70
N ILE A 96 22.86 -11.60 -14.58
CA ILE A 96 24.24 -11.23 -14.18
C ILE A 96 24.23 -9.93 -13.37
N ARG A 97 23.43 -8.94 -13.81
CA ARG A 97 23.30 -7.66 -13.12
C ARG A 97 22.69 -7.82 -11.73
N PHE A 98 21.64 -8.63 -11.59
CA PHE A 98 21.04 -8.95 -10.30
C PHE A 98 22.05 -9.63 -9.37
N ASN A 99 22.79 -10.60 -9.88
CA ASN A 99 23.84 -11.29 -9.12
C ASN A 99 24.93 -10.32 -8.64
N HIS A 100 25.37 -9.39 -9.50
CA HIS A 100 26.30 -8.33 -9.09
C HIS A 100 25.76 -7.43 -7.98
N VAL A 101 24.48 -7.06 -8.03
CA VAL A 101 23.83 -6.28 -6.96
C VAL A 101 23.76 -7.11 -5.67
N LEU A 102 23.42 -8.38 -5.78
CA LEU A 102 23.29 -9.29 -4.64
C LEU A 102 24.64 -9.53 -3.94
N ILE A 103 25.71 -9.77 -4.71
CA ILE A 103 27.08 -9.89 -4.17
C ILE A 103 27.50 -8.61 -3.45
N LYS A 104 27.21 -7.44 -4.02
CA LYS A 104 27.48 -6.15 -3.36
C LYS A 104 26.70 -6.01 -2.04
N MET A 105 25.42 -6.39 -2.02
CA MET A 105 24.61 -6.36 -0.80
C MET A 105 25.14 -7.33 0.27
N ILE A 106 25.53 -8.56 -0.11
CA ILE A 106 26.14 -9.53 0.81
C ILE A 106 27.44 -8.95 1.39
N GLY A 107 28.23 -8.26 0.57
CA GLY A 107 29.43 -7.54 1.00
C GLY A 107 29.17 -6.27 1.82
N GLY A 108 27.93 -6.00 2.24
CA GLY A 108 27.56 -4.84 3.06
C GLY A 108 27.47 -3.51 2.30
N LEU A 109 27.62 -3.52 0.97
CA LEU A 109 27.52 -2.31 0.15
C LEU A 109 26.06 -2.04 -0.24
N THR A 110 25.60 -0.80 0.00
CA THR A 110 24.26 -0.37 -0.44
C THR A 110 24.28 -0.01 -1.93
N CYS A 111 23.57 -0.76 -2.77
CA CYS A 111 23.65 -0.62 -4.23
C CYS A 111 22.86 0.55 -4.83
N ARG A 112 22.07 1.29 -4.04
CA ARG A 112 21.32 2.46 -4.55
C ARG A 112 21.05 3.44 -3.41
N THR A 113 21.75 4.57 -3.44
CA THR A 113 21.41 5.71 -2.59
C THR A 113 20.21 6.41 -3.19
N LYS A 114 19.20 6.72 -2.36
CA LYS A 114 18.13 7.64 -2.74
C LYS A 114 18.77 8.99 -3.09
N THR A 115 18.24 9.71 -4.07
CA THR A 115 18.71 11.07 -4.38
C THR A 115 18.45 11.98 -3.18
N ALA A 116 19.21 13.07 -3.06
CA ALA A 116 19.03 14.05 -1.98
C ALA A 116 17.58 14.56 -1.91
N ALA A 117 16.96 14.83 -3.07
CA ALA A 117 15.56 15.23 -3.15
C ALA A 117 14.59 14.16 -2.61
N THR A 118 14.77 12.89 -3.01
CA THR A 118 13.93 11.79 -2.50
C THR A 118 14.14 11.57 -1.01
N ASN A 119 15.36 11.76 -0.49
CA ASN A 119 15.63 11.70 0.94
C ASN A 119 14.94 12.82 1.70
N ALA A 120 14.98 14.06 1.22
CA ALA A 120 14.29 15.18 1.84
C ALA A 120 12.77 14.96 1.91
N ILE A 121 12.17 14.44 0.82
CA ILE A 121 10.75 14.07 0.80
C ILE A 121 10.47 12.97 1.81
N GLN A 122 11.28 11.91 1.84
CA GLN A 122 11.11 10.81 2.80
C GLN A 122 11.19 11.32 4.24
N GLN A 123 12.19 12.15 4.57
CA GLN A 123 12.33 12.75 5.90
C GLN A 123 11.10 13.58 6.28
N ARG A 124 10.54 14.34 5.32
CA ARG A 124 9.31 15.11 5.55
C ARG A 124 8.12 14.18 5.83
N ILE A 125 7.96 13.10 5.06
CA ILE A 125 6.91 12.10 5.27
C ILE A 125 7.07 11.44 6.64
N ASP A 126 8.28 11.03 6.99
CA ASP A 126 8.58 10.37 8.26
C ASP A 126 8.30 11.30 9.45
N THR A 127 8.65 12.59 9.32
CA THR A 127 8.34 13.62 10.31
C THR A 127 6.83 13.82 10.49
N LEU A 128 6.08 13.90 9.39
CA LEU A 128 4.62 14.03 9.43
C LEU A 128 3.96 12.79 10.05
N TYR A 129 4.44 11.60 9.70
CA TYR A 129 3.96 10.35 10.25
C TYR A 129 4.20 10.28 11.76
N LEU A 130 5.39 10.65 12.23
CA LEU A 130 5.70 10.69 13.66
C LEU A 130 4.78 11.67 14.41
N ARG A 131 4.57 12.88 13.86
CA ARG A 131 3.64 13.86 14.44
C ARG A 131 2.21 13.32 14.53
N TYR A 132 1.74 12.66 13.48
CA TYR A 132 0.42 12.04 13.46
C TYR A 132 0.30 10.93 14.52
N GLN A 133 1.31 10.07 14.66
CA GLN A 133 1.34 9.02 15.68
C GLN A 133 1.30 9.62 17.10
N ILE A 134 2.10 10.65 17.37
CA ILE A 134 2.10 11.36 18.66
C ILE A 134 0.72 11.97 18.94
N MET A 135 0.11 12.62 17.94
CA MET A 135 -1.22 13.22 18.10
C MET A 135 -2.29 12.18 18.46
N ILE A 136 -2.26 11.00 17.82
CA ILE A 136 -3.15 9.89 18.18
C ILE A 136 -2.90 9.44 19.61
N LEU A 137 -1.64 9.25 20.02
CA LEU A 137 -1.32 8.83 21.39
C LEU A 137 -1.84 9.84 22.42
N LEU A 138 -1.65 11.14 22.18
CA LEU A 138 -2.16 12.21 23.05
C LEU A 138 -3.70 12.22 23.15
N LEU A 139 -4.39 11.98 22.03
CA LEU A 139 -5.85 11.87 22.01
C LEU A 139 -6.31 10.67 22.83
N MET A 140 -5.63 9.53 22.70
CA MET A 140 -5.95 8.30 23.43
C MET A 140 -5.71 8.46 24.93
N THR A 141 -4.61 9.10 25.34
CA THR A 141 -4.34 9.38 26.76
C THR A 141 -5.40 10.32 27.34
N TYR A 142 -5.71 11.40 26.64
CA TYR A 142 -6.76 12.34 27.05
C TYR A 142 -8.11 11.65 27.26
N TYR A 143 -8.50 10.78 26.31
CA TYR A 143 -9.76 10.04 26.41
C TYR A 143 -9.75 9.04 27.57
N SER A 144 -8.63 8.36 27.82
CA SER A 144 -8.50 7.44 28.95
C SER A 144 -8.59 8.15 30.30
N ASP A 145 -7.95 9.32 30.44
CA ASP A 145 -8.00 10.15 31.65
C ASP A 145 -9.42 10.68 31.89
N PHE A 146 -10.09 11.10 30.82
CA PHE A 146 -11.48 11.53 30.86
C PHE A 146 -12.41 10.40 31.33
N LEU A 147 -12.31 9.19 30.76
CA LEU A 147 -13.10 8.03 31.19
C LEU A 147 -12.83 7.64 32.65
N MET A 148 -11.56 7.67 33.08
CA MET A 148 -11.18 7.42 34.47
C MET A 148 -11.77 8.45 35.44
N SER A 149 -11.85 9.72 35.02
CA SER A 149 -12.48 10.78 35.81
C SER A 149 -14.00 10.58 35.95
N LEU A 150 -14.69 10.19 34.87
CA LEU A 150 -16.12 9.89 34.88
C LEU A 150 -16.45 8.70 35.78
N GLN A 151 -15.66 7.63 35.72
CA GLN A 151 -15.82 6.46 36.60
C GLN A 151 -15.59 6.81 38.09
N LYS A 152 -14.70 7.75 38.40
CA LYS A 152 -14.52 8.24 39.78
C LYS A 152 -15.75 9.02 40.25
N ILE A 153 -16.35 9.85 39.39
CA ILE A 153 -17.57 10.61 39.70
C ILE A 153 -18.75 9.65 39.94
N HIS A 154 -18.92 8.63 39.08
CA HIS A 154 -19.97 7.62 39.23
C HIS A 154 -19.85 6.85 40.55
N ARG A 155 -18.65 6.33 40.86
CA ARG A 155 -18.39 5.59 42.11
C ARG A 155 -18.59 6.43 43.38
N ARG A 156 -18.38 7.75 43.32
CA ARG A 156 -18.67 8.66 44.44
C ARG A 156 -20.18 8.88 44.63
N LYS A 157 -20.95 8.93 43.55
CA LYS A 157 -22.41 9.01 43.63
C LYS A 157 -23.04 7.74 44.20
N GLU A 158 -22.53 6.56 43.84
CA GLU A 158 -23.01 5.27 44.38
C GLU A 158 -22.66 5.06 45.86
N LYS A 159 -21.60 5.68 46.38
CA LYS A 159 -21.24 5.59 47.81
C LYS A 159 -21.98 6.59 48.71
N ASN A 160 -22.57 7.63 48.13
CA ASN A 160 -23.27 8.69 48.85
C ASN A 160 -24.81 8.51 48.81
N ASN A 161 -25.28 7.37 48.33
CA ASN A 161 -26.68 6.96 48.27
C ASN A 161 -26.81 5.63 49.03
#